data_AF-A0A3P7PMI0-F1
#
_entry.id   AF-A0A3P7PMI0-F1
#
_cell.length_a   1.000
_cell.length_b   1.000
_cell.length_c   1.000
_cell.angle_alpha   90.00
_cell.angle_beta   90.00
_cell.angle_gamma   90.00
#
_symmetry.space_group_name_H-M   'P 1'
#
loop_
_entity.id
_entity.type
_entity.pdbx_description
1 polymer ?
#
loop_
_entity_poly.entity_id
_entity_poly.type
_entity_poly.pdbx_seq_one_letter_code
_entity_poly.pdbx_strand_id
1 'polypeptide(L)'
;MENFMCHENLKIDFDLAKNNCFFIGGCNGSGKSALFASLNLGLGGKGSSNDRGNSVKNYIKFGESRSKIRILLTNSGYGNHPDYGEKIAIERIISSRNQSSYLIKSVFQEGRTFREKLVSTRKSDLDQLLSRFGIQLNNPVFWMSQDRSRAFLQDFKPDKIYKLFVIATGLDCTRKCYDTVASYLLDMENIQDSIHEILVEKKT
;
A
#
# COMPACT_ATOMS: atom_id res chain seq x y z
N MET A 1 17.15 3.17 -2.17
CA MET A 1 17.09 1.87 -1.46
C MET A 1 18.46 1.55 -0.94
N GLU A 2 18.53 1.04 0.28
CA GLU A 2 19.76 0.61 0.94
C GLU A 2 19.54 -0.81 1.47
N ASN A 3 20.49 -1.71 1.21
CA ASN A 3 20.51 -3.10 1.71
C ASN A 3 19.20 -3.87 1.48
N PHE A 4 18.62 -3.74 0.28
CA PHE A 4 17.35 -4.35 -0.10
C PHE A 4 17.57 -5.45 -1.15
N MET A 5 17.34 -6.70 -0.75
CA MET A 5 17.60 -7.89 -1.56
C MET A 5 19.03 -7.92 -2.15
N CYS A 6 19.17 -7.80 -3.48
CA CYS A 6 20.45 -7.78 -4.19
C CYS A 6 21.08 -6.38 -4.27
N HIS A 7 20.38 -5.35 -3.81
CA HIS A 7 20.84 -3.96 -3.91
C HIS A 7 21.44 -3.50 -2.60
N GLU A 8 22.73 -3.15 -2.62
CA GLU A 8 23.37 -2.45 -1.51
C GLU A 8 22.94 -1.00 -1.46
N ASN A 9 23.04 -0.31 -2.60
CA ASN A 9 22.63 1.07 -2.79
C ASN A 9 22.04 1.21 -4.19
N LEU A 10 20.77 1.63 -4.27
CA LEU A 10 20.11 1.91 -5.54
C LEU A 10 19.29 3.19 -5.42
N LYS A 11 19.62 4.17 -6.26
CA LYS A 11 18.87 5.41 -6.45
C LYS A 11 18.36 5.45 -7.89
N ILE A 12 17.08 5.76 -8.06
CA ILE A 12 16.46 5.96 -9.36
C ILE A 12 15.71 7.27 -9.30
N ASP A 13 16.00 8.14 -10.26
CA ASP A 13 15.32 9.41 -10.43
C ASP A 13 14.35 9.30 -11.61
N PHE A 14 13.05 9.38 -11.33
CA PHE A 14 12.00 9.40 -12.35
C PHE A 14 11.75 10.85 -12.78
N ASP A 15 12.13 11.22 -14.01
CA ASP A 15 11.87 12.56 -14.56
C ASP A 15 10.40 12.69 -15.00
N LEU A 16 9.54 12.96 -14.01
CA LEU A 16 8.09 13.12 -14.17
C LEU A 16 7.72 14.40 -14.96
N ALA A 17 8.64 15.36 -15.10
CA ALA A 17 8.37 16.57 -15.86
C ALA A 17 8.40 16.30 -17.37
N LYS A 18 9.17 15.31 -17.81
CA LYS A 18 9.33 14.96 -19.23
C LYS A 18 8.65 13.67 -19.64
N ASN A 19 8.40 12.75 -18.70
CA ASN A 19 7.92 11.41 -19.01
C ASN A 19 6.75 11.00 -18.12
N ASN A 20 5.77 10.34 -18.72
CA ASN A 20 4.64 9.71 -18.04
C ASN A 20 4.75 8.17 -17.97
N CYS A 21 5.74 7.59 -18.64
CA CYS A 21 5.97 6.15 -18.69
C CYS A 21 7.46 5.85 -18.54
N PHE A 22 7.77 4.82 -17.74
CA PHE A 22 9.13 4.41 -17.43
C PHE A 22 9.28 2.91 -17.62
N PHE A 23 10.32 2.50 -18.34
CA PHE A 23 10.66 1.11 -18.54
C PHE A 23 11.94 0.78 -17.78
N ILE A 24 11.92 -0.31 -17.01
CA ILE A 24 13.09 -0.81 -16.27
C ILE A 24 13.53 -2.13 -16.92
N GLY A 25 14.59 -2.05 -17.72
CA GLY A 25 15.18 -3.18 -18.43
C GLY A 25 16.39 -3.81 -17.70
N GLY A 26 16.83 -4.98 -18.17
CA GLY A 26 18.04 -5.65 -17.68
C GLY A 26 17.93 -7.18 -17.69
N CYS A 27 19.05 -7.87 -17.49
CA CYS A 27 19.11 -9.34 -17.50
C CYS A 27 18.29 -10.00 -16.37
N ASN A 28 17.94 -11.27 -16.51
CA ASN A 28 17.33 -12.03 -15.41
C ASN A 28 18.25 -12.05 -14.19
N GLY A 29 17.68 -11.85 -13.00
CA GLY A 29 18.46 -11.72 -11.77
C GLY A 29 19.06 -10.33 -11.50
N SER A 30 18.94 -9.35 -12.41
CA SER A 30 19.50 -8.00 -12.22
C SER A 30 18.83 -7.15 -11.12
N GLY A 31 17.82 -7.68 -10.42
CA GLY A 31 17.13 -6.97 -9.35
C GLY A 31 15.96 -6.07 -9.76
N LYS A 32 15.42 -6.22 -10.98
CA LYS A 32 14.20 -5.48 -11.42
C LYS A 32 12.99 -5.78 -10.52
N SER A 33 12.76 -7.06 -10.23
CA SER A 33 11.68 -7.47 -9.32
C SER A 33 11.91 -6.97 -7.89
N ALA A 34 13.17 -6.74 -7.50
CA ALA A 34 13.49 -6.10 -6.22
C ALA A 34 13.03 -4.65 -6.19
N LEU A 35 13.28 -3.88 -7.25
CA LEU A 35 12.76 -2.52 -7.39
C LEU A 35 11.23 -2.50 -7.31
N PHE A 36 10.56 -3.37 -8.06
CA PHE A 36 9.10 -3.50 -8.03
C PHE A 36 8.60 -3.79 -6.60
N ALA A 37 9.12 -4.84 -5.96
CA ALA A 37 8.73 -5.18 -4.58
C ALA A 37 9.04 -4.07 -3.57
N SER A 38 10.13 -3.31 -3.78
CA SER A 38 10.49 -2.20 -2.89
C SER A 38 9.47 -1.07 -2.94
N LEU A 39 8.92 -0.74 -4.12
CA LEU A 39 7.90 0.28 -4.26
C LEU A 39 6.63 -0.12 -3.51
N ASN A 40 6.18 -1.37 -3.68
CA ASN A 40 5.03 -1.91 -2.95
C ASN A 40 5.25 -1.87 -1.44
N LEU A 41 6.36 -2.43 -0.95
CA LEU A 41 6.65 -2.47 0.48
C LEU A 41 6.84 -1.06 1.06
N GLY A 42 7.58 -0.20 0.38
CA GLY A 42 7.84 1.17 0.81
C GLY A 42 6.57 1.99 0.95
N LEU A 43 5.61 1.80 0.04
CA LEU A 43 4.29 2.43 0.07
C LEU A 43 3.28 1.68 0.93
N GLY A 44 3.68 0.84 1.87
CA GLY A 44 2.72 0.26 2.83
C GLY A 44 2.05 -1.05 2.41
N GLY A 45 2.43 -1.60 1.26
CA GLY A 45 1.96 -2.90 0.80
C GLY A 45 2.42 -4.05 1.71
N LYS A 46 1.64 -5.13 1.70
CA LYS A 46 1.92 -6.36 2.43
C LYS A 46 3.00 -7.17 1.69
N GLY A 47 3.92 -7.80 2.43
CA GLY A 47 4.97 -8.64 1.83
C GLY A 47 4.43 -9.83 1.03
N SER A 48 3.24 -10.32 1.41
CA SER A 48 2.49 -11.35 0.70
C SER A 48 2.04 -10.93 -0.71
N SER A 49 2.00 -9.62 -1.00
CA SER A 49 1.62 -9.10 -2.31
C SER A 49 2.77 -9.14 -3.34
N ASN A 50 4.00 -9.45 -2.91
CA ASN A 50 5.19 -9.50 -3.78
C ASN A 50 5.90 -10.86 -3.72
N ASP A 51 5.16 -11.94 -3.44
CA ASP A 51 5.55 -13.30 -3.77
C ASP A 51 6.79 -13.86 -3.00
N ARG A 52 7.23 -13.23 -1.90
CA ARG A 52 8.38 -13.70 -1.08
C ARG A 52 8.06 -14.04 0.38
N GLY A 53 6.87 -14.56 0.60
CA GLY A 53 6.41 -15.02 1.91
C GLY A 53 6.02 -13.88 2.86
N ASN A 54 5.61 -14.26 4.07
CA ASN A 54 4.93 -13.35 5.00
C ASN A 54 5.88 -12.39 5.73
N SER A 55 7.19 -12.66 5.73
CA SER A 55 8.14 -11.87 6.49
C SER A 55 8.81 -10.79 5.63
N VAL A 56 8.53 -9.54 5.98
CA VAL A 56 9.20 -8.35 5.42
C VAL A 56 10.72 -8.41 5.65
N LYS A 57 11.19 -9.16 6.65
CA LYS A 57 12.62 -9.33 6.95
C LYS A 57 13.37 -10.09 5.84
N ASN A 58 12.67 -10.90 5.05
CA ASN A 58 13.26 -11.63 3.91
C ASN A 58 13.73 -10.71 2.78
N TYR A 59 13.39 -9.42 2.84
CA TYR A 59 13.81 -8.42 1.87
C TYR A 59 15.11 -7.70 2.27
N ILE A 60 15.63 -7.95 3.47
CA ILE A 60 16.94 -7.44 3.88
C ILE A 60 18.02 -8.18 3.07
N LYS A 61 19.00 -7.45 2.53
CA LYS A 61 20.15 -8.03 1.83
C LYS A 61 20.86 -9.05 2.73
N PHE A 62 21.29 -10.18 2.15
CA PHE A 62 22.01 -11.20 2.91
C PHE A 62 23.26 -10.62 3.58
N GLY A 63 23.49 -10.97 4.84
CA GLY A 63 24.56 -10.42 5.67
C GLY A 63 24.23 -9.09 6.37
N GLU A 64 23.14 -8.42 5.98
CA GLU A 64 22.74 -7.14 6.56
C GLU A 64 21.71 -7.30 7.67
N SER A 65 21.75 -6.39 8.65
CA SER A 65 20.79 -6.39 9.77
C SER A 65 19.59 -5.45 9.54
N ARG A 66 19.67 -4.57 8.55
CA ARG A 66 18.72 -3.50 8.27
C ARG A 66 18.63 -3.23 6.77
N SER A 67 17.43 -2.88 6.31
CA SER A 67 17.17 -2.35 4.98
C SER A 67 16.38 -1.04 5.06
N LYS A 68 16.58 -0.15 4.09
CA LYS A 68 15.84 1.11 3.98
C LYS A 68 15.30 1.28 2.57
N ILE A 69 13.99 1.49 2.47
CA ILE A 69 13.32 1.92 1.26
C ILE A 69 12.95 3.38 1.44
N ARG A 70 13.21 4.21 0.44
CA ARG A 70 12.83 5.62 0.44
C ARG A 70 12.20 5.96 -0.90
N ILE A 71 11.01 6.54 -0.86
CA ILE A 71 10.21 6.91 -2.03
C ILE A 71 9.82 8.37 -1.86
N LEU A 72 10.07 9.19 -2.88
CA LEU A 72 9.60 10.57 -2.92
C LEU A 72 8.39 10.64 -3.85
N LEU A 73 7.27 11.13 -3.32
CA LEU A 73 6.06 11.44 -4.07
C LEU A 73 5.99 12.93 -4.32
N THR A 74 5.56 13.34 -5.51
CA THR A 74 5.24 14.73 -5.83
C THR A 74 3.92 15.12 -5.16
N ASN A 75 3.89 16.27 -4.50
CA ASN A 75 2.69 16.79 -3.84
C ASN A 75 2.17 18.03 -4.58
N SER A 76 1.71 17.81 -5.81
CA SER A 76 1.29 18.86 -6.73
C SER A 76 0.06 18.43 -7.51
N GLY A 77 -0.74 19.39 -7.97
CA GLY A 77 -1.96 19.13 -8.74
C GLY A 77 -3.18 18.83 -7.89
N TYR A 78 -4.23 18.32 -8.52
CA TYR A 78 -5.49 18.01 -7.85
C TYR A 78 -5.31 16.90 -6.80
N GLY A 79 -5.80 17.13 -5.59
CA GLY A 79 -5.68 16.18 -4.49
C GLY A 79 -4.36 16.26 -3.69
N ASN A 80 -3.52 17.28 -3.95
CA ASN A 80 -2.34 17.53 -3.11
C ASN A 80 -2.73 17.63 -1.62
N HIS A 81 -1.80 17.25 -0.74
CA HIS A 81 -1.99 17.36 0.70
C HIS A 81 -1.55 18.75 1.16
N PRO A 82 -2.45 19.57 1.72
CA PRO A 82 -2.16 20.98 2.03
C PRO A 82 -1.09 21.16 3.11
N ASP A 83 -1.00 20.23 4.06
CA ASP A 83 -0.02 20.32 5.17
C ASP A 83 1.40 19.85 4.82
N TYR A 84 1.63 19.38 3.59
CA TYR A 84 2.94 18.93 3.12
C TYR A 84 3.51 19.92 2.09
N GLY A 85 4.83 19.98 1.99
CA GLY A 85 5.58 20.75 1.00
C GLY A 85 5.46 20.16 -0.39
N GLU A 86 6.37 20.51 -1.30
CA GLU A 86 6.32 20.14 -2.71
C GLU A 86 6.47 18.63 -2.95
N LYS A 87 7.09 17.92 -2.00
CA LYS A 87 7.25 16.46 -2.06
C LYS A 87 7.00 15.83 -0.69
N ILE A 88 6.64 14.54 -0.72
CA ILE A 88 6.47 13.72 0.47
C ILE A 88 7.45 12.55 0.39
N ALA A 89 8.37 12.47 1.34
CA ALA A 89 9.31 11.37 1.45
C ALA A 89 8.76 10.31 2.42
N ILE A 90 8.50 9.12 1.87
CA ILE A 90 8.09 7.94 2.62
C ILE A 90 9.31 7.04 2.76
N GLU A 91 9.74 6.81 4.00
CA GLU A 91 10.81 5.86 4.32
C GLU A 91 10.22 4.66 5.06
N ARG A 92 10.55 3.45 4.60
CA ARG A 92 10.33 2.21 5.34
C ARG A 92 11.66 1.67 5.81
N ILE A 93 11.81 1.49 7.11
CA ILE A 93 12.98 0.88 7.72
C ILE A 93 12.61 -0.54 8.14
N ILE A 94 13.34 -1.51 7.63
CA ILE A 94 13.15 -2.93 7.95
C ILE A 94 14.35 -3.37 8.78
N SER A 95 14.08 -3.99 9.93
CA SER A 95 15.11 -4.52 10.81
C SER A 95 14.95 -6.03 10.97
N SER A 96 16.08 -6.74 11.04
CA SER A 96 16.12 -8.17 11.37
C SER A 96 15.62 -8.44 12.80
N ARG A 97 15.90 -7.51 13.73
CA ARG A 97 15.57 -7.64 15.15
C ARG A 97 14.27 -6.95 15.52
N ASN A 98 14.07 -5.73 15.03
CA ASN A 98 12.92 -4.89 15.41
C ASN A 98 11.77 -5.00 14.40
N GLN A 99 10.59 -4.53 14.79
CA GLN A 99 9.49 -4.34 13.85
C GLN A 99 9.85 -3.31 12.78
N SER A 100 9.31 -3.48 11.56
CA SER A 100 9.51 -2.47 10.52
C SER A 100 8.78 -1.18 10.86
N SER A 101 9.40 -0.03 10.64
CA SER A 101 8.82 1.28 10.90
C SER A 101 8.69 2.12 9.63
N TYR A 102 7.80 3.11 9.69
CA TYR A 102 7.62 4.11 8.65
C TYR A 102 8.05 5.48 9.16
N LEU A 103 8.60 6.31 8.28
CA LEU A 103 8.80 7.73 8.48
C LEU A 103 8.16 8.45 7.29
N ILE A 104 7.22 9.35 7.57
CA ILE A 104 6.56 10.19 6.58
C ILE A 104 7.08 11.60 6.81
N LYS A 105 7.76 12.15 5.82
CA LYS A 105 8.41 13.46 5.89
C LYS A 105 7.86 14.38 4.81
N SER A 106 7.56 15.60 5.21
CA SER A 106 7.33 16.70 4.29
C SER A 106 8.66 17.25 3.79
N VAL A 107 8.78 17.46 2.48
CA VAL A 107 9.95 18.04 1.84
C VAL A 107 9.59 19.42 1.31
N PHE A 108 10.26 20.44 1.82
CA PHE A 108 10.07 21.84 1.44
C PHE A 108 11.26 22.32 0.61
N GLN A 109 11.01 23.06 -0.46
CA GLN A 109 12.04 23.70 -1.26
C GLN A 109 12.37 25.08 -0.69
N GLU A 110 13.60 25.26 -0.24
CA GLU A 110 14.15 26.56 0.18
C GLU A 110 15.26 26.98 -0.78
N GLY A 111 14.88 27.73 -1.81
CA GLY A 111 15.77 28.12 -2.89
C GLY A 111 16.28 26.90 -3.68
N ARG A 112 17.58 26.64 -3.59
CA ARG A 112 18.25 25.48 -4.20
C ARG A 112 18.42 24.28 -3.25
N THR A 113 17.98 24.43 -2.00
CA THR A 113 18.09 23.39 -0.97
C THR A 113 16.72 22.80 -0.66
N PHE A 114 16.72 21.56 -0.18
CA PHE A 114 15.51 20.90 0.29
C PHE A 114 15.63 20.66 1.79
N ARG A 115 14.58 21.01 2.55
CA ARG A 115 14.48 20.69 3.98
C ARG A 115 13.42 19.62 4.21
N GLU A 116 13.74 18.68 5.10
CA GLU A 116 12.82 17.62 5.50
C GLU A 116 12.29 17.88 6.90
N LYS A 117 10.97 17.75 7.07
CA LYS A 117 10.29 17.76 8.36
C LYS A 117 9.59 16.43 8.56
N LEU A 118 9.89 15.73 9.65
CA LEU A 118 9.13 14.53 10.04
C LEU A 118 7.69 14.94 10.40
N VAL A 119 6.71 14.32 9.75
CA VAL A 119 5.28 14.58 9.96
C VAL A 119 4.65 13.45 10.76
N SER A 120 4.95 12.19 10.42
CA SER A 120 4.37 11.04 11.11
C SER A 120 5.25 9.79 11.00
N THR A 121 5.01 8.83 11.89
CA THR A 121 5.57 7.48 11.87
C THR A 121 4.50 6.39 11.81
N ARG A 122 3.22 6.77 11.80
CA ARG A 122 2.08 5.85 11.89
C ARG A 122 1.73 5.27 10.53
N LYS A 123 1.48 3.95 10.50
CA LYS A 123 1.00 3.25 9.29
C LYS A 123 -0.36 3.77 8.80
N SER A 124 -1.24 4.13 9.74
CA SER A 124 -2.57 4.71 9.44
C SER A 124 -2.48 5.99 8.62
N ASP A 125 -1.50 6.84 8.92
CA ASP A 125 -1.34 8.13 8.25
C ASP A 125 -0.79 7.93 6.83
N LEU A 126 0.08 6.92 6.65
CA LEU A 126 0.49 6.48 5.31
C LEU A 126 -0.72 5.96 4.52
N ASP A 127 -1.58 5.13 5.12
CA ASP A 127 -2.76 4.60 4.43
C ASP A 127 -3.74 5.70 4.01
N GLN A 128 -3.94 6.72 4.84
CA GLN A 128 -4.73 7.91 4.47
C GLN A 128 -4.09 8.70 3.32
N LEU A 129 -2.76 8.87 3.34
CA LEU A 129 -2.05 9.55 2.26
C LEU A 129 -2.19 8.82 0.93
N LEU A 130 -2.01 7.50 0.92
CA LEU A 130 -2.17 6.68 -0.28
C LEU A 130 -3.60 6.73 -0.81
N SER A 131 -4.59 6.70 0.09
CA SER A 131 -6.00 6.85 -0.26
C SER A 131 -6.25 8.20 -0.94
N ARG A 132 -5.72 9.29 -0.39
CA ARG A 132 -5.81 10.63 -0.98
C ARG A 132 -5.19 10.70 -2.37
N PHE A 133 -4.06 10.04 -2.59
CA PHE A 133 -3.37 10.02 -3.87
C PHE A 133 -3.87 8.93 -4.83
N GLY A 134 -4.90 8.16 -4.46
CA GLY A 134 -5.45 7.09 -5.29
C GLY A 134 -4.48 5.92 -5.52
N ILE A 135 -3.49 5.72 -4.64
CA ILE A 135 -2.50 4.64 -4.77
C ILE A 135 -3.08 3.34 -4.19
N GLN A 136 -3.47 2.41 -5.06
CA GLN A 136 -4.19 1.19 -4.69
C GLN A 136 -3.33 -0.08 -4.81
N LEU A 137 -2.42 -0.32 -3.87
CA LEU A 137 -1.50 -1.48 -3.92
C LEU A 137 -2.18 -2.86 -3.86
N ASN A 138 -3.42 -2.91 -3.35
CA ASN A 138 -4.22 -4.13 -3.27
C ASN A 138 -5.04 -4.39 -4.54
N ASN A 139 -5.24 -3.38 -5.39
CA ASN A 139 -5.92 -3.55 -6.66
C ASN A 139 -4.96 -4.22 -7.66
N PRO A 140 -5.25 -5.44 -8.14
CA PRO A 140 -4.36 -6.18 -9.05
C PRO A 140 -4.18 -5.52 -10.42
N VAL A 141 -5.09 -4.62 -10.82
CA VAL A 141 -4.96 -3.85 -12.06
C VAL A 141 -4.03 -2.64 -11.85
N PHE A 142 -4.04 -2.03 -10.67
CA PHE A 142 -3.14 -0.93 -10.31
C PHE A 142 -1.72 -1.44 -10.00
N TRP A 143 -1.62 -2.53 -9.24
CA TRP A 143 -0.35 -3.18 -8.88
C TRP A 143 -0.32 -4.61 -9.41
N MET A 144 0.17 -4.77 -10.64
CA MET A 144 0.20 -6.06 -11.32
C MET A 144 1.57 -6.75 -11.14
N SER A 145 1.69 -7.63 -10.15
CA SER A 145 2.88 -8.46 -9.97
C SER A 145 2.95 -9.58 -11.00
N GLN A 146 4.12 -10.18 -11.17
CA GLN A 146 4.31 -11.31 -12.08
C GLN A 146 3.34 -12.47 -11.79
N ASP A 147 3.12 -12.81 -10.52
CA ASP A 147 2.22 -13.89 -10.15
C ASP A 147 0.75 -13.47 -10.27
N ARG A 148 0.40 -12.20 -10.02
CA ARG A 148 -0.94 -11.69 -10.34
C ARG A 148 -1.23 -11.76 -11.83
N SER A 149 -0.26 -11.41 -12.69
CA SER A 149 -0.39 -11.57 -14.14
C SER A 149 -0.59 -13.02 -14.53
N ARG A 150 0.19 -13.96 -13.97
CA ARG A 150 0.04 -15.39 -14.25
C ARG A 150 -1.33 -15.92 -13.81
N ALA A 151 -1.74 -15.60 -12.57
CA ALA A 151 -3.02 -16.01 -12.03
C ALA A 151 -4.19 -15.44 -12.84
N PHE A 152 -4.06 -14.21 -13.34
CA PHE A 152 -5.03 -13.60 -14.23
C PHE A 152 -5.12 -14.34 -15.57
N LEU A 153 -3.98 -14.70 -16.17
CA LEU A 153 -3.94 -15.39 -17.48
C LEU A 153 -4.35 -16.87 -17.42
N GLN A 154 -4.17 -17.52 -16.28
CA GLN A 154 -4.45 -18.95 -16.14
C GLN A 154 -5.94 -19.26 -15.92
N ASP A 155 -6.72 -18.32 -15.40
CA ASP A 155 -8.08 -18.61 -14.93
C ASP A 155 -9.09 -17.54 -15.37
N PHE A 156 -9.37 -17.54 -16.67
CA PHE A 156 -10.37 -16.71 -17.34
C PHE A 156 -11.82 -17.21 -17.12
N LYS A 157 -12.11 -17.84 -15.97
CA LYS A 157 -13.50 -18.20 -15.66
C LYS A 157 -14.33 -16.93 -15.40
N PRO A 158 -15.61 -16.88 -15.85
CA PRO A 158 -16.44 -15.69 -15.71
C PRO A 158 -16.54 -15.15 -14.27
N ASP A 159 -16.60 -16.03 -13.26
CA ASP A 159 -16.67 -15.66 -11.84
C ASP A 159 -15.40 -14.93 -11.38
N LYS A 160 -14.23 -15.37 -11.84
CA LYS A 160 -12.95 -14.74 -11.50
C LYS A 160 -12.74 -13.42 -12.22
N ILE A 161 -13.11 -13.34 -13.49
CA ILE A 161 -13.09 -12.09 -14.25
C ILE A 161 -14.03 -11.08 -13.61
N TYR A 162 -15.24 -11.50 -13.24
CA TYR A 162 -16.20 -10.64 -12.54
C TYR A 162 -15.63 -10.16 -11.20
N LYS A 163 -15.06 -11.06 -10.39
CA LYS A 163 -14.42 -10.70 -9.12
C LYS A 163 -13.27 -9.71 -9.33
N LEU A 164 -12.45 -9.90 -10.35
CA LEU A 164 -11.38 -8.97 -10.72
C LEU A 164 -11.95 -7.61 -11.10
N PHE A 165 -12.98 -7.57 -11.95
CA PHE A 165 -13.65 -6.33 -12.36
C PHE A 165 -14.21 -5.55 -11.16
N VAL A 166 -14.88 -6.26 -10.24
CA VAL A 166 -15.43 -5.66 -9.01
C VAL A 166 -14.32 -5.05 -8.14
N ILE A 167 -13.16 -5.72 -8.00
CA ILE A 167 -12.01 -5.16 -7.28
C ILE A 167 -11.37 -3.99 -8.05
N ALA A 168 -11.22 -4.14 -9.37
CA ALA A 168 -10.54 -3.17 -10.23
C ALA A 168 -11.27 -1.82 -10.25
N THR A 169 -12.59 -1.85 -10.25
CA THR A 169 -13.48 -0.68 -10.23
C THR A 169 -13.75 -0.15 -8.83
N GLY A 170 -13.26 -0.81 -7.77
CA GLY A 170 -13.53 -0.45 -6.38
C GLY A 170 -14.96 -0.75 -5.92
N LEU A 171 -15.77 -1.45 -6.72
CA LEU A 171 -17.10 -1.90 -6.34
C LEU A 171 -17.08 -2.89 -5.17
N ASP A 172 -15.94 -3.56 -4.93
CA ASP A 172 -15.76 -4.41 -3.75
C ASP A 172 -15.84 -3.62 -2.43
N CYS A 173 -15.38 -2.37 -2.43
CA CYS A 173 -15.51 -1.47 -1.28
C CYS A 173 -16.99 -1.14 -1.03
N THR A 174 -17.71 -0.79 -2.09
CA THR A 174 -19.16 -0.52 -2.02
C THR A 174 -19.91 -1.75 -1.50
N ARG A 175 -19.60 -2.94 -2.02
CA ARG A 175 -20.19 -4.20 -1.55
C ARG A 175 -19.92 -4.44 -0.06
N LYS A 176 -18.67 -4.28 0.40
CA LYS A 176 -18.33 -4.43 1.83
C LYS A 176 -19.11 -3.45 2.71
N CYS A 177 -19.34 -2.23 2.25
CA CYS A 177 -20.18 -1.26 2.97
C CYS A 177 -21.61 -1.78 3.10
N TYR A 178 -22.22 -2.29 2.03
CA TYR A 178 -23.56 -2.89 2.08
C TYR A 178 -23.61 -4.11 3.01
N ASP A 179 -22.64 -5.02 2.91
CA ASP A 179 -22.57 -6.22 3.76
C ASP A 179 -22.44 -5.84 5.25
N THR A 180 -21.66 -4.80 5.57
CA THR A 180 -21.49 -4.27 6.94
C THR A 180 -22.79 -3.63 7.46
N VAL A 181 -23.49 -2.87 6.61
CA VAL A 181 -24.79 -2.29 6.99
C VAL A 181 -25.82 -3.39 7.23
N ALA A 182 -25.85 -4.42 6.38
CA ALA A 182 -26.74 -5.57 6.54
C ALA A 182 -26.48 -6.32 7.86
N SER A 183 -25.21 -6.51 8.26
CA SER A 183 -24.90 -7.11 9.56
C SER A 183 -25.37 -6.23 10.72
N TYR A 184 -25.21 -4.91 10.64
CA TYR A 184 -25.72 -4.01 11.68
C TYR A 184 -27.24 -4.03 11.80
N LEU A 185 -27.97 -4.19 10.68
CA LEU A 185 -29.42 -4.32 10.71
C LEU A 185 -29.86 -5.62 11.40
N LEU A 186 -29.21 -6.75 11.09
CA LEU A 186 -29.46 -8.03 11.77
C LEU A 186 -29.17 -7.95 13.27
N ASP A 187 -28.07 -7.29 13.66
CA ASP A 187 -27.73 -7.10 15.07
C ASP A 187 -28.79 -6.23 15.78
N MET A 188 -29.33 -5.20 15.12
CA MET A 188 -30.41 -4.38 15.66
C MET A 188 -31.72 -5.15 15.81
N GLU A 189 -32.08 -6.01 14.85
CA GLU A 189 -33.25 -6.88 14.93
C GLU A 189 -33.12 -7.85 16.12
N ASN A 190 -31.97 -8.50 16.29
CA ASN A 190 -31.71 -9.40 17.42
C ASN A 190 -31.80 -8.67 18.78
N ILE A 191 -31.29 -7.43 18.86
CA ILE A 191 -31.40 -6.60 20.08
C ILE A 191 -32.87 -6.24 20.34
N GLN A 192 -33.62 -5.89 19.29
CA GLN A 192 -35.04 -5.56 19.41
C GLN A 192 -35.85 -6.76 19.92
N ASP A 193 -35.59 -7.95 19.40
CA ASP A 193 -36.24 -9.19 19.85
C ASP A 193 -35.88 -9.51 21.31
N SER A 194 -34.61 -9.38 21.69
CA SER A 194 -34.15 -9.56 23.07
C SER A 194 -34.82 -8.57 24.04
N ILE A 195 -34.97 -7.30 23.64
CA ILE A 195 -35.69 -6.30 24.43
C ILE A 195 -37.18 -6.66 24.54
N HIS A 196 -37.79 -7.14 23.45
CA HIS A 196 -39.17 -7.57 23.44
C HIS A 196 -39.43 -8.74 24.40
N GLU A 197 -38.56 -9.76 24.40
CA GLU A 197 -38.61 -10.88 25.34
C GLU A 197 -38.55 -10.41 26.80
N ILE A 198 -37.60 -9.54 27.15
CA ILE A 198 -37.46 -8.97 28.49
C ILE A 198 -38.71 -8.17 28.91
N LEU A 199 -39.32 -7.44 27.97
CA LEU A 199 -40.55 -6.68 28.25
C LEU A 199 -41.77 -7.57 28.45
N VAL A 200 -41.84 -8.72 27.78
CA VAL A 200 -42.89 -9.73 27.97
C VAL A 200 -42.72 -10.39 29.34
N GLU A 201 -41.51 -10.81 29.71
CA GLU A 201 -41.22 -11.42 31.02
C GLU A 201 -41.53 -10.48 32.20
N LYS A 202 -41.35 -9.16 32.04
CA LYS A 202 -41.67 -8.18 33.09
C LYS A 202 -43.15 -7.87 33.25
N LYS A 203 -44.01 -8.28 32.30
CA LYS A 203 -45.47 -8.05 32.35
C LYS A 203 -46.24 -9.21 32.99
N THR A 204 -45.60 -10.37 33.12
CA THR A 204 -46.09 -11.56 33.86
C THR A 204 -45.63 -11.54 35.31
#